data_AF-A0A538RTB0-F1
#
_entry.id   AF-A0A538RTB0-F1
#
_cell.length_a   1.000
_cell.length_b   1.000
_cell.length_c   1.000
_cell.angle_alpha   90.00
_cell.angle_beta   90.00
_cell.angle_gamma   90.00
#
_symmetry.space_group_name_H-M   'P 1'
#
loop_
_entity.id
_entity.type
_entity.pdbx_description
1 polymer ?
#
loop_
_entity_poly.entity_id
_entity_poly.type
_entity_poly.pdbx_seq_one_letter_code
_entity_poly.pdbx_strand_id
1 'polypeptide(L)'
;MAEPKQESLDKMWKYVKGFAEKSGTTMHPTPAVTEAVVKGLAMHMDELGKPLCPCNFYKDKQAEAKLRRWMCACDEMQIYKYCHCLLFVREDGLPITEYLPEGHEGREVYGVVTDPTPEKGRALKHKALAQEGNPLAK
;
A
#
# COMPACT_ATOMS: atom_id res chain seq x y z
N MET A 1 8.81 19.55 -10.89
CA MET A 1 7.70 18.98 -10.08
C MET A 1 7.66 19.74 -8.78
N ALA A 2 6.48 20.06 -8.25
CA ALA A 2 6.39 20.75 -6.95
C ALA A 2 6.80 19.79 -5.82
N GLU A 3 7.61 20.28 -4.90
CA GLU A 3 7.90 19.57 -3.65
C GLU A 3 6.68 19.64 -2.71
N PRO A 4 6.38 18.58 -1.95
CA PRO A 4 5.34 18.65 -0.93
C PRO A 4 5.76 19.57 0.21
N LYS A 5 4.79 20.06 0.97
CA LYS A 5 5.04 20.81 2.21
C LYS A 5 5.76 19.91 3.21
N GLN A 6 6.71 20.48 3.96
CA GLN A 6 7.45 19.75 5.00
C GLN A 6 6.52 19.10 6.02
N GLU A 7 5.43 19.78 6.41
CA GLU A 7 4.43 19.23 7.34
C GLU A 7 3.78 17.93 6.81
N SER A 8 3.41 17.91 5.52
CA SER A 8 2.84 16.73 4.88
C SER A 8 3.86 15.60 4.78
N LEU A 9 5.12 15.94 4.50
CA LEU A 9 6.22 14.97 4.45
C LEU A 9 6.48 14.33 5.82
N ASP A 10 6.58 15.13 6.88
CA ASP A 10 6.80 14.67 8.26
C ASP A 10 5.63 13.78 8.74
N LYS A 11 4.40 14.18 8.40
CA LYS A 11 3.19 13.40 8.67
C LYS A 11 3.25 12.03 7.99
N MET A 12 3.69 11.97 6.73
CA MET A 12 3.82 10.71 5.99
C MET A 12 4.95 9.83 6.55
N TRP A 13 6.10 10.39 6.90
CA TRP A 13 7.16 9.63 7.55
C TRP A 13 6.73 9.02 8.87
N LYS A 14 6.03 9.79 9.71
CA LYS A 14 5.48 9.29 10.99
C LYS A 14 4.47 8.16 10.74
N TYR A 15 3.56 8.36 9.77
CA TYR A 15 2.57 7.36 9.41
C TYR A 15 3.20 6.06 8.90
N VAL A 16 4.15 6.15 7.95
CA VAL A 16 4.80 4.98 7.33
C VAL A 16 5.56 4.17 8.37
N LYS A 17 6.37 4.80 9.22
CA LYS A 17 7.11 4.11 10.29
C LYS A 17 6.17 3.35 11.22
N GLY A 18 5.11 4.01 11.70
CA GLY A 18 4.15 3.39 12.60
C GLY A 18 3.33 2.28 11.93
N PHE A 19 3.00 2.42 10.65
CA PHE A 19 2.26 1.39 9.93
C PHE A 19 3.12 0.16 9.59
N ALA A 20 4.40 0.35 9.25
CA ALA A 20 5.33 -0.75 9.03
C ALA A 20 5.42 -1.63 10.30
N GLU A 21 5.66 -1.00 11.46
CA GLU A 21 5.69 -1.70 12.76
C GLU A 21 4.36 -2.41 13.06
N LYS A 22 3.22 -1.70 12.93
CA LYS A 22 1.88 -2.25 13.20
C LYS A 22 1.54 -3.43 12.29
N SER A 23 1.95 -3.36 11.03
CA SER A 23 1.68 -4.42 10.05
C SER A 23 2.71 -5.54 10.09
N GLY A 24 3.82 -5.40 10.82
CA GLY A 24 4.90 -6.40 10.80
C GLY A 24 5.64 -6.44 9.46
N THR A 25 5.68 -5.31 8.75
CA THR A 25 6.46 -5.12 7.52
C THR A 25 7.61 -4.16 7.77
N THR A 26 8.53 -4.07 6.82
CA THR A 26 9.57 -3.05 6.77
C THR A 26 9.34 -2.10 5.60
N MET A 27 10.00 -0.94 5.65
CA MET A 27 10.17 -0.11 4.46
C MET A 27 11.12 -0.80 3.48
N HIS A 28 11.03 -0.46 2.19
CA HIS A 28 11.90 -1.04 1.17
C HIS A 28 13.39 -0.84 1.53
N PRO A 29 14.26 -1.87 1.38
CA PRO A 29 15.68 -1.77 1.72
C PRO A 29 16.43 -0.75 0.86
N THR A 30 15.94 -0.44 -0.34
CA THR A 30 16.43 0.68 -1.17
C THR A 30 15.76 1.99 -0.75
N PRO A 31 16.47 2.95 -0.12
CA PRO A 31 15.85 4.17 0.44
C PRO A 31 15.12 5.02 -0.60
N ALA A 32 15.67 5.10 -1.82
CA ALA A 32 15.07 5.88 -2.92
C ALA A 32 13.63 5.45 -3.27
N VAL A 33 13.30 4.15 -3.13
CA VAL A 33 11.93 3.64 -3.35
C VAL A 33 11.01 4.20 -2.27
N THR A 34 11.40 4.05 -1.01
CA THR A 34 10.66 4.56 0.15
C THR A 34 10.46 6.07 0.06
N GLU A 35 11.52 6.82 -0.22
CA GLU A 35 11.48 8.29 -0.36
C GLU A 35 10.54 8.74 -1.47
N ALA A 36 10.58 8.09 -2.64
CA ALA A 36 9.70 8.42 -3.76
C ALA A 36 8.23 8.18 -3.41
N VAL A 37 7.90 7.06 -2.77
CA VAL A 37 6.52 6.75 -2.38
C VAL A 37 6.05 7.68 -1.26
N VAL A 38 6.86 7.94 -0.23
CA VAL A 38 6.54 8.87 0.86
C VAL A 38 6.29 10.28 0.32
N LYS A 39 7.12 10.74 -0.62
CA LYS A 39 6.94 12.03 -1.29
C LYS A 39 5.64 12.07 -2.08
N GLY A 40 5.31 11.03 -2.84
CA GLY A 40 4.04 10.94 -3.58
C GLY A 40 2.82 10.97 -2.66
N LEU A 41 2.87 10.25 -1.52
CA LEU A 41 1.82 10.30 -0.50
C LEU A 41 1.66 11.70 0.10
N ALA A 42 2.77 12.39 0.35
CA ALA A 42 2.77 13.75 0.88
C ALA A 42 2.21 14.76 -0.13
N MET A 43 2.52 14.60 -1.42
CA MET A 43 1.93 15.41 -2.49
C MET A 43 0.41 15.23 -2.56
N HIS A 44 -0.09 14.00 -2.45
CA HIS A 44 -1.53 13.76 -2.39
C HIS A 44 -2.18 14.26 -1.08
N MET A 45 -1.45 14.28 0.03
CA MET A 45 -1.91 14.95 1.24
C MET A 45 -2.11 16.44 1.01
N ASP A 46 -1.18 17.12 0.33
CA ASP A 46 -1.30 18.54 0.00
C ASP A 46 -2.43 18.83 -1.01
N GLU A 47 -2.58 17.98 -2.02
CA GLU A 47 -3.54 18.15 -3.13
C GLU A 47 -4.98 17.75 -2.74
N LEU A 48 -5.13 16.66 -2.00
CA LEU A 48 -6.40 15.97 -1.76
C LEU A 48 -6.81 15.96 -0.28
N GLY A 49 -5.92 16.39 0.63
CA GLY A 49 -6.10 16.23 2.08
C GLY A 49 -6.03 14.77 2.56
N LYS A 50 -5.64 13.83 1.70
CA LYS A 50 -5.63 12.39 1.96
C LYS A 50 -4.46 11.69 1.25
N PRO A 51 -3.88 10.63 1.84
CA PRO A 51 -2.70 9.97 1.29
C PRO A 51 -3.11 8.93 0.23
N LEU A 52 -3.68 9.38 -0.88
CA LEU A 52 -4.01 8.52 -2.02
C LEU A 52 -2.74 7.81 -2.51
N CYS A 53 -2.81 6.51 -2.79
CA CYS A 53 -1.68 5.70 -3.23
C CYS A 53 -1.02 6.33 -4.48
N PRO A 54 0.29 6.61 -4.48
CA PRO A 54 0.94 7.35 -5.57
C PRO A 54 1.36 6.48 -6.75
N CYS A 55 1.32 5.15 -6.62
CA CYS A 55 1.77 4.21 -7.64
C CYS A 55 0.66 3.72 -8.58
N ASN A 56 -0.49 4.39 -8.61
CA ASN A 56 -1.60 4.06 -9.51
C ASN A 56 -1.98 5.30 -10.37
N PHE A 57 -2.57 5.04 -11.54
CA PHE A 57 -3.13 6.06 -12.39
C PHE A 57 -4.60 6.31 -12.05
N TYR A 58 -4.96 7.57 -11.80
CA TYR A 58 -6.34 7.96 -11.53
C TYR A 58 -6.81 8.97 -12.57
N LYS A 59 -7.92 8.66 -13.24
CA LYS A 59 -8.58 9.62 -14.14
C LYS A 59 -9.06 10.85 -13.39
N ASP A 60 -9.61 10.66 -12.18
CA ASP A 60 -10.06 11.72 -11.28
C ASP A 60 -9.63 11.40 -9.85
N LYS A 61 -8.51 12.00 -9.41
CA LYS A 61 -7.98 11.80 -8.05
C LYS A 61 -8.95 12.28 -6.96
N GLN A 62 -9.75 13.31 -7.21
CA GLN A 62 -10.68 13.86 -6.21
C GLN A 62 -11.87 12.92 -5.98
N ALA A 63 -12.39 12.32 -7.05
CA ALA A 63 -13.40 11.27 -6.94
C ALA A 63 -12.83 10.04 -6.22
N GLU A 64 -11.62 9.60 -6.59
CA GLU A 64 -10.96 8.46 -5.93
C GLU A 64 -10.65 8.72 -4.46
N ALA A 65 -10.25 9.94 -4.09
CA ALA A 65 -10.00 10.30 -2.70
C ALA A 65 -11.26 10.24 -1.82
N LYS A 66 -12.46 10.26 -2.41
CA LYS A 66 -13.72 9.99 -1.68
C LYS A 66 -13.91 8.50 -1.41
N LEU A 67 -13.34 7.64 -2.26
CA LEU A 67 -13.34 6.20 -2.10
C LEU A 67 -12.14 5.78 -1.22
N ARG A 68 -12.39 4.98 -0.17
CA ARG A 68 -11.31 4.59 0.76
C ARG A 68 -10.33 3.56 0.18
N ARG A 69 -10.68 2.93 -0.94
CA ARG A 69 -9.99 1.77 -1.52
C ARG A 69 -8.49 1.96 -1.76
N TRP A 70 -8.07 3.15 -2.19
CA TRP A 70 -6.69 3.47 -2.54
C TRP A 70 -6.00 4.40 -1.52
N MET A 71 -6.64 4.66 -0.38
CA MET A 71 -6.01 5.46 0.68
C MET A 71 -4.94 4.63 1.37
N CYS A 72 -3.71 5.12 1.44
CA CYS A 72 -2.64 4.40 2.12
C CYS A 72 -2.98 4.21 3.61
N ALA A 73 -2.95 3.00 4.16
CA ALA A 73 -2.71 1.70 3.51
C ALA A 73 -3.98 1.20 2.83
N CYS A 74 -3.89 0.92 1.52
CA CYS A 74 -5.02 0.59 0.64
C CYS A 74 -5.68 -0.73 1.01
N ASP A 75 -6.83 -1.02 0.38
CA ASP A 75 -7.57 -2.25 0.63
C ASP A 75 -6.71 -3.49 0.38
N GLU A 76 -5.87 -3.53 -0.66
CA GLU A 76 -4.97 -4.68 -0.89
C GLU A 76 -4.00 -4.91 0.27
N MET A 77 -3.41 -3.84 0.80
CA MET A 77 -2.53 -3.95 1.97
C MET A 77 -3.30 -4.39 3.21
N GLN A 78 -4.54 -3.96 3.37
CA GLN A 78 -5.37 -4.28 4.53
C GLN A 78 -6.05 -5.66 4.43
N ILE A 79 -6.23 -6.21 3.22
CA ILE A 79 -6.88 -7.50 2.98
C ILE A 79 -5.83 -8.59 2.79
N TYR A 80 -4.83 -8.33 1.96
CA TYR A 80 -3.84 -9.31 1.50
C TYR A 80 -2.41 -9.03 1.99
N LYS A 81 -2.17 -7.91 2.70
CA LYS A 81 -0.82 -7.48 3.12
C LYS A 81 0.13 -7.25 1.93
N TYR A 82 -0.42 -7.02 0.76
CA TYR A 82 0.31 -6.73 -0.46
C TYR A 82 0.41 -5.23 -0.67
N CYS A 83 1.61 -4.72 -0.91
CA CYS A 83 1.86 -3.33 -1.25
C CYS A 83 2.50 -3.23 -2.64
N HIS A 84 1.70 -2.92 -3.66
CA HIS A 84 2.19 -2.72 -5.03
C HIS A 84 3.29 -1.64 -5.12
N CYS A 85 3.21 -0.59 -4.29
CA CYS A 85 4.25 0.46 -4.28
C CYS A 85 5.58 0.01 -3.67
N LEU A 86 5.67 -1.22 -3.16
CA LEU A 86 6.83 -1.77 -2.45
C LEU A 86 7.25 -0.96 -1.22
N LEU A 87 6.34 -0.17 -0.65
CA LEU A 87 6.60 0.62 0.56
C LEU A 87 6.58 -0.25 1.83
N PHE A 88 5.70 -1.25 1.87
CA PHE A 88 5.55 -2.18 2.99
C PHE A 88 5.85 -3.58 2.49
N VAL A 89 7.03 -4.08 2.81
CA VAL A 89 7.61 -5.32 2.27
C VAL A 89 8.22 -6.15 3.39
N ARG A 90 8.75 -7.33 3.05
CA ARG A 90 9.66 -8.09 3.91
C ARG A 90 11.02 -7.41 4.02
N GLU A 91 11.85 -7.87 4.95
CA GLU A 91 13.23 -7.39 5.12
C GLU A 91 14.10 -7.56 3.87
N ASP A 92 13.82 -8.58 3.04
CA ASP A 92 14.49 -8.83 1.77
C ASP A 92 13.99 -7.94 0.60
N GLY A 93 13.01 -7.07 0.86
CA GLY A 93 12.43 -6.16 -0.13
C GLY A 93 11.30 -6.75 -0.97
N LEU A 94 10.97 -8.03 -0.80
CA LEU A 94 9.89 -8.66 -1.57
C LEU A 94 8.51 -8.33 -0.96
N PRO A 95 7.50 -8.07 -1.80
CA PRO A 95 6.13 -7.92 -1.33
C PRO A 95 5.58 -9.26 -0.84
N ILE A 96 4.70 -9.22 0.15
CA ILE A 96 3.98 -10.41 0.62
C ILE A 96 2.84 -10.72 -0.37
N THR A 97 2.82 -11.92 -0.93
CA THR A 97 1.86 -12.32 -1.96
C THR A 97 1.07 -13.58 -1.60
N GLU A 98 1.39 -14.25 -0.48
CA GLU A 98 0.74 -15.50 -0.10
C GLU A 98 -0.77 -15.39 0.15
N TYR A 99 -1.32 -14.20 0.39
CA TYR A 99 -2.75 -14.02 0.63
C TYR A 99 -3.54 -13.55 -0.59
N LEU A 100 -2.86 -13.16 -1.67
CA LEU A 100 -3.53 -12.73 -2.90
C LEU A 100 -4.37 -13.88 -3.50
N PRO A 101 -5.38 -13.63 -4.33
CA PRO A 101 -6.07 -14.70 -5.05
C PRO A 101 -5.19 -15.31 -6.14
N GLU A 102 -5.53 -16.51 -6.61
CA GLU A 102 -4.90 -17.11 -7.79
C GLU A 102 -5.16 -16.24 -9.05
N GLY A 103 -4.15 -16.11 -9.92
CA GLY A 103 -4.21 -15.24 -11.10
C GLY A 103 -4.09 -13.73 -10.81
N HIS A 104 -3.77 -13.35 -9.56
CA HIS A 104 -3.43 -11.97 -9.24
C HIS A 104 -2.02 -11.63 -9.75
N GLU A 105 -1.85 -10.48 -10.41
CA GLU A 105 -0.58 -10.06 -11.05
C GLU A 105 0.63 -10.17 -10.10
N GLY A 106 0.49 -9.75 -8.84
CA GLY A 106 1.57 -9.84 -7.85
C GLY A 106 2.06 -11.27 -7.61
N ARG A 107 1.17 -12.28 -7.65
CA ARG A 107 1.58 -13.69 -7.55
C ARG A 107 2.21 -14.20 -8.84
N GLU A 108 1.74 -13.73 -10.00
CA GLU A 108 2.33 -14.11 -11.29
C GLU A 108 3.76 -13.58 -11.43
N VAL A 109 4.01 -12.35 -10.94
CA VAL A 109 5.32 -11.69 -11.01
C VAL A 109 6.29 -12.21 -9.95
N TYR A 110 5.87 -12.26 -8.69
CA TYR A 110 6.76 -12.57 -7.56
C TYR A 110 6.67 -14.02 -7.07
N GLY A 111 5.75 -14.81 -7.60
CA GLY A 111 5.41 -16.11 -7.04
C GLY A 111 4.68 -15.98 -5.69
N VAL A 112 4.73 -17.04 -4.89
CA VAL A 112 4.18 -17.06 -3.53
C VAL A 112 5.27 -16.67 -2.53
N VAL A 113 5.17 -15.45 -2.02
CA VAL A 113 6.06 -14.89 -0.99
C VAL A 113 5.31 -14.89 0.33
N THR A 114 5.86 -15.63 1.30
CA THR A 114 5.27 -15.81 2.63
C THR A 114 5.41 -14.58 3.51
N ASP A 115 4.45 -14.38 4.39
CA ASP A 115 4.39 -13.39 5.44
C ASP A 115 5.15 -13.89 6.68
N PRO A 116 6.25 -13.24 7.09
CA PRO A 116 6.96 -13.62 8.29
C PRO A 116 6.20 -13.26 9.59
N THR A 117 5.16 -12.42 9.51
CA THR A 117 4.38 -11.94 10.68
C THR A 117 2.86 -12.07 10.46
N PRO A 118 2.33 -13.29 10.25
CA PRO A 118 0.92 -13.53 9.90
C PRO A 118 -0.08 -13.03 10.96
N GLU A 119 0.36 -12.84 12.19
CA GLU A 119 -0.43 -12.31 13.30
C GLU A 119 -0.59 -10.78 13.27
N LYS A 120 0.17 -10.06 12.43
CA LYS A 120 0.17 -8.59 12.32
C LYS A 120 -0.45 -8.10 11.02
N GLY A 121 -1.10 -6.92 11.11
CA GLY A 121 -1.70 -6.26 9.97
C GLY A 121 -3.02 -6.88 9.52
N ARG A 122 -3.27 -6.81 8.21
CA ARG A 122 -4.47 -7.34 7.53
C ARG A 122 -5.80 -7.07 8.25
N ALA A 123 -6.04 -5.82 8.65
CA ALA A 123 -7.23 -5.45 9.44
C ALA A 123 -8.56 -5.75 8.71
N LEU A 124 -8.52 -5.88 7.38
CA LEU A 124 -9.66 -6.20 6.53
C LEU A 124 -9.61 -7.61 5.94
N LYS A 125 -8.84 -8.55 6.50
CA LYS A 125 -8.73 -9.94 5.99
C LYS A 125 -10.07 -10.65 5.76
N HIS A 126 -11.09 -10.33 6.55
CA HIS A 126 -12.44 -10.88 6.42
C HIS A 126 -13.11 -10.54 5.07
N LYS A 127 -12.64 -9.50 4.37
CA LYS A 127 -13.15 -9.12 3.04
C LYS A 127 -12.58 -9.94 1.89
N ALA A 128 -11.49 -10.70 2.09
CA ALA A 128 -10.92 -11.54 1.04
C ALA A 128 -11.97 -12.51 0.47
N LEU A 129 -12.73 -13.16 1.35
CA LEU A 129 -13.80 -14.11 0.99
C LEU A 129 -14.96 -13.46 0.21
N ALA A 130 -15.18 -12.15 0.38
CA ALA A 130 -16.23 -11.43 -0.34
C ALA A 130 -15.80 -11.03 -1.77
N GLN A 131 -14.50 -11.02 -2.06
CA GLN A 131 -13.97 -10.64 -3.38
C GLN A 131 -13.83 -11.83 -4.34
N GLU A 132 -13.68 -13.06 -3.84
CA GLU A 132 -13.60 -14.29 -4.65
C GLU A 132 -14.87 -14.54 -5.50
N GLY A 133 -16.00 -13.90 -5.18
CA GLY A 133 -17.25 -13.96 -5.94
C GLY A 133 -17.55 -12.74 -6.83
N ASN A 134 -16.67 -11.73 -6.89
CA ASN A 134 -16.93 -10.50 -7.65
C ASN A 134 -16.16 -10.47 -8.98
N PRO A 135 -16.82 -10.70 -10.14
CA PRO A 135 -16.16 -10.69 -11.45
C PRO A 135 -15.63 -9.31 -11.88
N LEU A 136 -15.97 -8.24 -11.14
CA LEU A 136 -15.49 -6.86 -11.37
C LEU A 136 -14.27 -6.49 -10.51
N ALA A 137 -13.67 -7.43 -9.79
CA ALA A 137 -12.42 -7.22 -9.05
C ALA A 137 -11.16 -7.40 -9.93
N LYS A 138 -11.32 -7.43 -11.26
CA LYS A 138 -10.23 -7.36 -12.25
C LYS A 138 -10.14 -5.96 -12.84
#